data_AF-A0A0A8K7W4-F1
#
_entry.id   AF-A0A0A8K7W4-F1
#
_cell.length_a   1.000
_cell.length_b   1.000
_cell.length_c   1.000
_cell.angle_alpha   90.00
_cell.angle_beta   90.00
_cell.angle_gamma   90.00
#
_symmetry.space_group_name_H-M   'P 1'
#
loop_
_entity.id
_entity.type
_entity.pdbx_description
1 polymer ?
#
loop_
_entity_poly.entity_id
_entity_poly.type
_entity_poly.pdbx_seq_one_letter_code
_entity_poly.pdbx_strand_id
1 'polypeptide(L)'
;MAFDDLPSEYKARAYGVDYARLCLLGGGELFLTRYGWGLSKRALPKAWFIDQRYEETGKKLDGTGTVYRVPIVVPVGATKDVVVKFSRVAQDVPIFVDKPVAELVPRSVIDNACFNDPFEEFGLLTELRRGPFSPDRPPIKTKRPLAIYSPPREYKLWQLGRKEGLFSQHVARLRADQEKNGTGVPVTLHLRRDYIMFFQWVKGLDAVELYNDGFLTAEDLQNLYNKSNLDLRAHNLVVLDHKPRHLILRPLRNGIELLARDGTFDYALIDFELLKHVPTDLPDKASTKELASAGA
;
A
#
# COMPACT_ATOMS: atom_id res chain seq x y z
N MET A 1 -6.13 -27.94 -0.27
CA MET A 1 -6.03 -27.33 -1.61
C MET A 1 -5.03 -26.19 -1.54
N ALA A 2 -4.02 -26.19 -2.40
CA ALA A 2 -3.11 -25.05 -2.49
C ALA A 2 -3.76 -23.88 -3.24
N PHE A 3 -3.18 -22.69 -3.13
CA PHE A 3 -3.69 -21.50 -3.81
C PHE A 3 -3.68 -21.66 -5.34
N ASP A 4 -2.63 -22.28 -5.89
CA ASP A 4 -2.48 -22.46 -7.34
C ASP A 4 -3.44 -23.51 -7.92
N ASP A 5 -3.96 -24.40 -7.09
CA ASP A 5 -4.87 -25.46 -7.48
C ASP A 5 -6.33 -25.02 -7.45
N LEU A 6 -6.61 -23.74 -7.18
CA LEU A 6 -7.99 -23.24 -7.15
C LEU A 6 -8.66 -23.40 -8.53
N PRO A 7 -9.92 -23.83 -8.56
CA PRO A 7 -10.71 -23.81 -9.80
C PRO A 7 -10.80 -22.39 -10.39
N SER A 8 -10.94 -22.29 -11.72
CA SER A 8 -10.86 -21.00 -12.44
C SER A 8 -11.97 -20.04 -12.03
N GLU A 9 -13.13 -20.54 -11.61
CA GLU A 9 -14.26 -19.76 -11.11
C GLU A 9 -13.99 -19.06 -9.76
N TYR A 10 -12.97 -19.50 -9.03
CA TYR A 10 -12.50 -18.85 -7.79
C TYR A 10 -11.23 -18.04 -8.00
N LYS A 11 -10.65 -18.03 -9.21
CA LYS A 11 -9.46 -17.25 -9.52
C LYS A 11 -9.86 -15.91 -10.12
N ALA A 12 -9.15 -14.86 -9.71
CA ALA A 12 -9.23 -13.55 -10.33
C ALA A 12 -7.83 -12.94 -10.37
N ARG A 13 -7.56 -12.08 -11.34
CA ARG A 13 -6.30 -11.33 -11.42
C ARG A 13 -6.57 -9.87 -11.78
N ALA A 14 -5.92 -8.98 -11.03
CA ALA A 14 -5.90 -7.55 -11.30
C ALA A 14 -4.54 -6.98 -10.85
N TYR A 15 -4.00 -6.06 -11.65
CA TYR A 15 -2.72 -5.37 -11.44
C TYR A 15 -1.57 -6.32 -11.11
N GLY A 16 -1.49 -7.45 -11.81
CA GLY A 16 -0.43 -8.47 -11.62
C GLY A 16 -0.52 -9.28 -10.33
N VAL A 17 -1.63 -9.18 -9.58
CA VAL A 17 -1.89 -9.92 -8.35
C VAL A 17 -2.96 -10.99 -8.58
N ASP A 18 -2.64 -12.21 -8.18
CA ASP A 18 -3.60 -13.32 -8.17
C ASP A 18 -4.42 -13.30 -6.88
N TYR A 19 -5.73 -13.53 -7.04
CA TYR A 19 -6.68 -13.60 -5.95
C TYR A 19 -7.47 -14.91 -5.99
N ALA A 20 -7.74 -15.44 -4.80
CA ALA A 20 -8.88 -16.31 -4.58
C ALA A 20 -10.11 -15.42 -4.31
N ARG A 21 -11.05 -15.37 -5.26
CA ARG A 21 -12.31 -14.64 -5.16
C ARG A 21 -13.37 -15.53 -4.51
N LEU A 22 -13.92 -15.07 -3.40
CA LEU A 22 -14.97 -15.75 -2.64
C LEU A 22 -16.20 -14.84 -2.57
N CYS A 23 -17.29 -15.29 -3.18
CA CYS A 23 -18.61 -14.70 -2.99
C CYS A 23 -19.18 -15.22 -1.65
N LEU A 24 -19.39 -14.31 -0.71
CA LEU A 24 -19.91 -14.64 0.61
C LEU A 24 -21.44 -14.66 0.61
N LEU A 25 -22.00 -15.47 1.52
CA LEU A 25 -23.43 -15.46 1.79
C LEU A 25 -23.87 -14.04 2.18
N GLY A 26 -24.88 -13.50 1.48
CA GLY A 26 -25.32 -12.12 1.64
C GLY A 26 -24.76 -11.12 0.62
N GLY A 27 -23.92 -11.57 -0.34
CA GLY A 27 -23.56 -10.79 -1.53
C GLY A 27 -22.29 -9.93 -1.41
N GLY A 28 -21.53 -10.08 -0.32
CA GLY A 28 -20.21 -9.48 -0.16
C GLY A 28 -19.13 -10.30 -0.87
N GLU A 29 -18.01 -9.69 -1.19
CA GLU A 29 -16.91 -10.34 -1.91
C GLU A 29 -15.61 -10.23 -1.13
N LEU A 30 -14.88 -11.34 -1.04
CA LEU A 30 -13.55 -11.40 -0.44
C LEU A 30 -12.54 -11.87 -1.49
N PHE A 31 -11.47 -11.10 -1.65
CA PHE A 31 -10.36 -11.40 -2.55
C PHE A 31 -9.12 -11.67 -1.69
N LEU A 32 -8.68 -12.93 -1.62
CA LEU A 32 -7.49 -13.33 -0.85
C LEU A 32 -6.27 -13.40 -1.76
N THR A 33 -5.19 -12.74 -1.39
CA THR A 33 -3.91 -12.93 -2.08
C THR A 33 -3.27 -14.25 -1.66
N ARG A 34 -2.20 -14.65 -2.36
CA ARG A 34 -1.33 -15.75 -1.93
C ARG A 34 -0.80 -15.57 -0.49
N TYR A 35 -0.51 -14.34 -0.07
CA TYR A 35 -0.08 -14.06 1.30
C TYR A 35 -1.20 -14.27 2.33
N GLY A 36 -2.45 -13.95 1.96
CA GLY A 36 -3.63 -14.14 2.80
C GLY A 36 -4.15 -15.57 2.84
N TRP A 37 -3.81 -16.41 1.87
CA TRP A 37 -4.38 -17.76 1.73
C TRP A 37 -4.22 -18.64 2.97
N GLY A 38 -3.01 -18.65 3.57
CA GLY A 38 -2.73 -19.39 4.80
C GLY A 38 -3.50 -18.88 6.03
N LEU A 39 -4.10 -17.69 5.93
CA LEU A 39 -4.95 -17.06 6.95
C LEU A 39 -6.42 -17.00 6.51
N SER A 40 -6.83 -17.68 5.44
CA SER A 40 -8.17 -17.58 4.83
C SER A 40 -9.32 -17.60 5.83
N LYS A 41 -9.35 -18.58 6.75
CA LYS A 41 -10.38 -18.68 7.81
C LYS A 41 -10.45 -17.46 8.74
N ARG A 42 -9.32 -16.76 8.94
CA ARG A 42 -9.21 -15.57 9.81
C ARG A 42 -9.34 -14.26 9.03
N ALA A 43 -9.14 -14.30 7.72
CA ALA A 43 -9.42 -13.19 6.82
C ALA A 43 -10.92 -13.06 6.50
N LEU A 44 -11.74 -14.08 6.81
CA LEU A 44 -13.20 -13.99 6.69
C LEU A 44 -13.76 -12.84 7.55
N PRO A 45 -14.70 -12.04 7.02
CA PRO A 45 -15.28 -10.89 7.73
C PRO A 45 -15.87 -11.23 9.12
N LYS A 46 -16.37 -12.45 9.33
CA LYS A 46 -16.88 -12.88 10.64
C LYS A 46 -15.83 -12.78 11.76
N ALA A 47 -14.55 -12.89 11.43
CA ALA A 47 -13.47 -12.85 12.41
C ALA A 47 -13.10 -11.43 12.86
N TRP A 48 -13.42 -10.38 12.08
CA TRP A 48 -12.89 -9.03 12.33
C TRP A 48 -13.81 -7.88 11.88
N PHE A 49 -14.77 -8.08 10.98
CA PHE A 49 -15.62 -7.02 10.42
C PHE A 49 -17.05 -7.01 10.97
N ILE A 50 -17.69 -8.17 11.00
CA ILE A 50 -19.11 -8.30 11.40
C ILE A 50 -19.30 -7.73 12.80
N ASP A 51 -20.40 -7.00 13.00
CA ASP A 51 -20.71 -6.27 14.24
C ASP A 51 -19.65 -5.23 14.63
N GLN A 52 -18.89 -4.70 13.67
CA GLN A 52 -17.83 -3.71 13.90
C GLN A 52 -16.70 -4.20 14.83
N ARG A 53 -16.44 -5.51 14.86
CA ARG A 53 -15.39 -6.14 15.69
C ARG A 53 -14.01 -5.49 15.56
N TYR A 54 -13.68 -4.91 14.41
CA TYR A 54 -12.40 -4.23 14.18
C TYR A 54 -12.23 -3.00 15.08
N GLU A 55 -13.33 -2.38 15.48
CA GLU A 55 -13.37 -1.23 16.37
C GLU A 55 -13.45 -1.68 17.84
N GLU A 56 -14.26 -2.70 18.13
CA GLU A 56 -14.41 -3.24 19.49
C GLU A 56 -13.13 -3.89 20.03
N THR A 57 -12.42 -4.63 19.17
CA THR A 57 -11.24 -5.43 19.57
C THR A 57 -9.93 -4.84 19.09
N GLY A 58 -9.99 -3.92 18.13
CA GLY A 58 -8.82 -3.27 17.56
C GLY A 58 -8.51 -1.93 18.21
N LYS A 59 -7.37 -1.36 17.82
CA LYS A 59 -6.98 0.01 18.15
C LYS A 59 -6.94 0.82 16.87
N LYS A 60 -7.68 1.94 16.82
CA LYS A 60 -7.53 2.93 15.74
C LYS A 60 -6.12 3.49 15.76
N LEU A 61 -5.48 3.51 14.59
CA LEU A 61 -4.15 4.09 14.42
C LEU A 61 -4.26 5.56 14.06
N ASP A 62 -3.27 6.35 14.48
CA ASP A 62 -3.21 7.77 14.19
C ASP A 62 -3.03 8.02 12.69
N GLY A 63 -3.66 9.07 12.17
CA GLY A 63 -3.62 9.44 10.77
C GLY A 63 -4.95 10.00 10.25
N THR A 64 -4.97 10.38 8.97
CA THR A 64 -6.17 10.92 8.30
C THR A 64 -7.10 9.85 7.74
N GLY A 65 -6.62 8.61 7.61
CA GLY A 65 -7.41 7.47 7.15
C GLY A 65 -8.11 6.71 8.28
N THR A 66 -9.04 5.82 7.90
CA THR A 66 -9.70 4.90 8.84
C THR A 66 -8.94 3.58 8.86
N VAL A 67 -7.99 3.49 9.81
CA VAL A 67 -7.07 2.34 9.93
C VAL A 67 -7.08 1.81 11.36
N TYR A 68 -7.19 0.50 11.50
CA TYR A 68 -7.19 -0.20 12.78
C TYR A 68 -6.11 -1.28 12.81
N ARG A 69 -5.42 -1.41 13.94
CA ARG A 69 -4.66 -2.62 14.28
C ARG A 69 -5.58 -3.57 15.02
N VAL A 70 -5.82 -4.74 14.45
CA VAL A 70 -6.76 -5.74 14.99
C VAL A 70 -6.00 -7.01 15.36
N PRO A 71 -6.16 -7.55 16.57
CA PRO A 71 -5.61 -8.85 16.92
C PRO A 71 -6.46 -9.99 16.32
N ILE A 72 -5.82 -10.96 15.67
CA ILE A 72 -6.47 -12.19 15.20
C ILE A 72 -5.85 -13.43 15.84
N VAL A 73 -6.70 -14.34 16.29
CA VAL A 73 -6.28 -15.62 16.86
C VAL A 73 -5.88 -16.58 15.73
N VAL A 74 -4.71 -17.21 15.80
CA VAL A 74 -4.26 -18.25 14.85
C VAL A 74 -4.29 -19.65 15.51
N PRO A 75 -4.29 -20.76 14.74
CA PRO A 75 -4.60 -22.11 15.25
C PRO A 75 -3.74 -22.62 16.42
N VAL A 76 -2.53 -22.10 16.63
CA VAL A 76 -1.64 -22.50 17.73
C VAL A 76 -1.89 -21.67 19.00
N GLY A 77 -3.07 -21.06 19.13
CA GLY A 77 -3.40 -20.15 20.25
C GLY A 77 -2.64 -18.82 20.26
N ALA A 78 -1.68 -18.63 19.36
CA ALA A 78 -0.98 -17.38 19.20
C ALA A 78 -1.89 -16.30 18.61
N THR A 79 -1.64 -15.04 18.97
CA THR A 79 -2.28 -13.87 18.37
C THR A 79 -1.34 -13.25 17.35
N LYS A 80 -1.86 -12.90 16.17
CA LYS A 80 -1.15 -12.07 15.19
C LYS A 80 -1.92 -10.79 14.99
N ASP A 81 -1.20 -9.70 14.82
CA ASP A 81 -1.83 -8.43 14.47
C ASP A 81 -1.96 -8.29 12.96
N VAL A 82 -3.06 -7.68 12.56
CA VAL A 82 -3.39 -7.30 11.18
C VAL A 82 -3.79 -5.84 11.15
N VAL A 83 -3.74 -5.26 9.97
CA VAL A 83 -4.24 -3.90 9.72
C VAL A 83 -5.51 -4.01 8.91
N VAL A 84 -6.58 -3.41 9.41
CA VAL A 84 -7.84 -3.18 8.69
C VAL A 84 -7.85 -1.73 8.24
N LYS A 85 -7.85 -1.49 6.93
CA LYS A 85 -7.80 -0.16 6.33
C LYS A 85 -8.96 0.02 5.37
N PHE A 86 -9.74 1.08 5.55
CA PHE A 86 -10.82 1.42 4.63
C PHE A 86 -10.26 2.25 3.48
N SER A 87 -10.51 1.81 2.25
CA SER A 87 -10.02 2.46 1.04
C SER A 87 -10.68 3.83 0.83
N ARG A 88 -9.85 4.81 0.48
CA ARG A 88 -10.28 6.16 0.10
C ARG A 88 -10.46 6.33 -1.41
N VAL A 89 -10.63 5.24 -2.15
CA VAL A 89 -10.74 5.28 -3.62
C VAL A 89 -11.77 6.31 -4.09
N ALA A 90 -11.32 7.16 -5.02
CA ALA A 90 -12.08 8.26 -5.61
C ALA A 90 -12.61 9.31 -4.62
N GLN A 91 -11.99 9.45 -3.45
CA GLN A 91 -12.14 10.62 -2.59
C GLN A 91 -11.20 11.76 -3.02
N ASP A 92 -11.46 12.96 -2.51
CA ASP A 92 -10.53 14.08 -2.64
C ASP A 92 -9.23 13.84 -1.90
N VAL A 93 -8.10 14.18 -2.54
CA VAL A 93 -6.78 14.07 -1.95
C VAL A 93 -6.38 15.42 -1.33
N PRO A 94 -6.28 15.53 0.00
CA PRO A 94 -5.78 16.73 0.65
C PRO A 94 -4.24 16.71 0.61
N ILE A 95 -3.64 16.96 -0.55
CA ILE A 95 -2.19 16.77 -0.70
C ILE A 95 -1.37 18.01 -0.35
N PHE A 96 -0.38 17.81 0.50
CA PHE A 96 0.78 18.67 0.64
C PHE A 96 2.00 17.82 0.27
N VAL A 97 2.55 18.06 -0.93
CA VAL A 97 3.74 17.33 -1.40
C VAL A 97 4.98 18.06 -0.89
N ASP A 98 5.80 17.37 -0.09
CA ASP A 98 7.07 17.91 0.39
C ASP A 98 8.01 18.22 -0.78
N LYS A 99 8.81 19.29 -0.65
CA LYS A 99 9.72 19.76 -1.72
C LYS A 99 10.58 18.66 -2.36
N PRO A 100 11.22 17.76 -1.59
CA PRO A 100 12.04 16.70 -2.19
C PRO A 100 11.23 15.78 -3.10
N VAL A 101 9.97 15.47 -2.75
CA VAL A 101 9.09 14.67 -3.61
C VAL A 101 8.64 15.48 -4.82
N ALA A 102 8.32 16.76 -4.65
CA ALA A 102 7.85 17.63 -5.73
C ALA A 102 8.92 17.85 -6.82
N GLU A 103 10.19 17.90 -6.46
CA GLU A 103 11.31 18.01 -7.42
C GLU A 103 11.53 16.73 -8.22
N LEU A 104 11.09 15.60 -7.67
CA LEU A 104 11.25 14.28 -8.23
C LEU A 104 10.10 13.85 -9.16
N VAL A 105 8.98 14.57 -9.22
CA VAL A 105 7.83 14.11 -10.01
C VAL A 105 7.38 15.16 -11.02
N PRO A 106 6.90 14.76 -12.21
CA PRO A 106 6.25 15.69 -13.12
C PRO A 106 5.07 16.35 -12.41
N ARG A 107 4.86 17.64 -12.67
CA ARG A 107 3.74 18.38 -12.09
C ARG A 107 2.39 17.74 -12.41
N SER A 108 2.26 17.13 -13.60
CA SER A 108 1.08 16.37 -14.00
C SER A 108 0.77 15.17 -13.09
N VAL A 109 1.77 14.52 -12.48
CA VAL A 109 1.54 13.43 -11.52
C VAL A 109 0.94 13.98 -10.23
N ILE A 110 1.39 15.15 -9.78
CA ILE A 110 0.85 15.84 -8.60
C ILE A 110 -0.57 16.33 -8.87
N ASP A 111 -0.80 17.01 -9.99
CA ASP A 111 -2.10 17.60 -10.31
C ASP A 111 -3.19 16.54 -10.55
N ASN A 112 -2.80 15.33 -10.97
CA ASN A 112 -3.70 14.18 -11.12
C ASN A 112 -3.64 13.20 -9.94
N ALA A 113 -3.13 13.63 -8.78
CA ALA A 113 -3.07 12.80 -7.58
C ALA A 113 -4.47 12.30 -7.20
N CYS A 114 -4.60 10.99 -7.11
CA CYS A 114 -5.81 10.32 -6.66
C CYS A 114 -5.41 9.16 -5.75
N PHE A 115 -6.24 8.85 -4.75
CA PHE A 115 -6.04 7.62 -3.98
C PHE A 115 -6.15 6.40 -4.88
N ASN A 116 -5.24 5.44 -4.71
CA ASN A 116 -5.29 4.17 -5.42
C ASN A 116 -6.59 3.42 -5.12
N ASP A 117 -7.11 2.68 -6.10
CA ASP A 117 -8.11 1.67 -5.78
C ASP A 117 -7.46 0.48 -5.05
N PRO A 118 -8.23 -0.35 -4.33
CA PRO A 118 -7.67 -1.42 -3.51
C PRO A 118 -6.80 -2.43 -4.28
N PHE A 119 -7.17 -2.71 -5.54
CA PHE A 119 -6.47 -3.69 -6.35
C PHE A 119 -5.19 -3.09 -6.94
N GLU A 120 -5.25 -1.82 -7.37
CA GLU A 120 -4.08 -1.03 -7.79
C GLU A 120 -3.05 -0.91 -6.65
N GLU A 121 -3.50 -0.58 -5.42
CA GLU A 121 -2.61 -0.51 -4.25
C GLU A 121 -1.92 -1.85 -3.97
N PHE A 122 -2.66 -2.97 -4.03
CA PHE A 122 -2.09 -4.31 -3.85
C PHE A 122 -1.11 -4.69 -4.98
N GLY A 123 -1.37 -4.25 -6.20
CA GLY A 123 -0.48 -4.41 -7.35
C GLY A 123 0.87 -3.72 -7.14
N LEU A 124 0.83 -2.42 -6.85
CA LEU A 124 2.03 -1.60 -6.59
C LEU A 124 2.85 -2.15 -5.41
N LEU A 125 2.18 -2.60 -4.35
CA LEU A 125 2.83 -3.25 -3.22
C LEU A 125 3.51 -4.57 -3.62
N THR A 126 2.87 -5.35 -4.48
CA THR A 126 3.44 -6.61 -4.97
C THR A 126 4.67 -6.35 -5.84
N GLU A 127 4.66 -5.29 -6.64
CA GLU A 127 5.83 -4.85 -7.41
C GLU A 127 7.01 -4.47 -6.50
N LEU A 128 6.79 -3.56 -5.54
CA LEU A 128 7.82 -3.13 -4.59
C LEU A 128 8.46 -4.32 -3.84
N ARG A 129 7.63 -5.30 -3.47
CA ARG A 129 8.07 -6.48 -2.71
C ARG A 129 8.75 -7.55 -3.57
N ARG A 130 8.40 -7.64 -4.85
CA ARG A 130 9.08 -8.57 -5.76
C ARG A 130 10.45 -8.00 -6.10
N GLY A 131 10.50 -6.74 -6.55
CA GLY A 131 11.69 -6.13 -7.16
C GLY A 131 12.26 -6.98 -8.31
N PRO A 132 13.10 -6.43 -9.19
CA PRO A 132 14.07 -7.28 -9.86
C PRO A 132 15.06 -7.80 -8.82
N PHE A 133 15.56 -9.02 -8.99
CA PHE A 133 16.75 -9.48 -8.28
C PHE A 133 18.00 -8.77 -8.83
N SER A 134 18.04 -7.45 -8.71
CA SER A 134 19.17 -6.60 -9.09
C SER A 134 19.67 -5.83 -7.86
N PRO A 135 20.99 -5.73 -7.64
CA PRO A 135 21.58 -4.90 -6.59
C PRO A 135 21.07 -3.45 -6.62
N ASP A 136 20.79 -2.92 -7.81
CA ASP A 136 20.41 -1.51 -8.00
C ASP A 136 18.93 -1.21 -7.75
N ARG A 137 18.11 -2.25 -7.57
CA ARG A 137 16.66 -2.12 -7.32
C ARG A 137 16.20 -3.17 -6.30
N PRO A 138 16.71 -3.12 -5.06
CA PRO A 138 16.39 -4.12 -4.04
C PRO A 138 14.89 -4.09 -3.70
N PRO A 139 14.29 -5.21 -3.29
CA PRO A 139 12.91 -5.24 -2.82
C PRO A 139 12.69 -4.32 -1.61
N ILE A 140 11.64 -3.50 -1.64
CA ILE A 140 11.24 -2.67 -0.50
C ILE A 140 10.30 -3.46 0.40
N LYS A 141 10.60 -3.52 1.70
CA LYS A 141 9.71 -4.16 2.67
C LYS A 141 8.48 -3.28 2.86
N THR A 142 7.32 -3.91 2.85
CA THR A 142 6.03 -3.25 3.06
C THR A 142 5.15 -4.07 4.01
N LYS A 143 3.94 -3.59 4.31
CA LYS A 143 2.87 -4.47 4.83
C LYS A 143 2.55 -5.53 3.76
N ARG A 144 2.35 -6.80 4.17
CA ARG A 144 1.90 -7.82 3.20
C ARG A 144 0.42 -7.63 2.90
N PRO A 145 0.00 -7.45 1.63
CA PRO A 145 -1.40 -7.39 1.26
C PRO A 145 -2.04 -8.77 1.40
N LEU A 146 -2.97 -8.95 2.35
CA LEU A 146 -3.57 -10.26 2.65
C LEU A 146 -4.90 -10.45 1.94
N ALA A 147 -5.81 -9.47 2.05
CA ALA A 147 -7.14 -9.59 1.48
C ALA A 147 -7.78 -8.23 1.18
N ILE A 148 -8.74 -8.22 0.26
CA ILE A 148 -9.66 -7.10 0.03
C ILE A 148 -11.06 -7.64 0.28
N TYR A 149 -11.83 -6.97 1.14
CA TYR A 149 -13.23 -7.28 1.39
C TYR A 149 -14.11 -6.12 0.93
N SER A 150 -15.11 -6.41 0.11
CA SER A 150 -16.17 -5.48 -0.24
C SER A 150 -17.50 -5.97 0.37
N PRO A 151 -18.01 -5.34 1.44
CA PRO A 151 -19.30 -5.72 2.02
C PRO A 151 -20.44 -5.46 1.03
N PRO A 152 -21.57 -6.19 1.16
CA PRO A 152 -22.71 -6.02 0.27
C PRO A 152 -23.45 -4.69 0.46
N ARG A 153 -23.23 -4.04 1.62
CA ARG A 153 -23.89 -2.79 1.98
C ARG A 153 -23.53 -1.69 0.99
N GLU A 154 -24.56 -1.01 0.52
CA GLU A 154 -24.42 0.17 -0.32
C GLU A 154 -24.60 1.46 0.48
N TYR A 155 -23.89 2.48 0.03
CA TYR A 155 -23.88 3.81 0.62
C TYR A 155 -24.16 4.88 -0.43
N LYS A 156 -24.60 6.04 0.02
CA LYS A 156 -24.62 7.25 -0.80
C LYS A 156 -23.19 7.73 -1.01
N LEU A 157 -22.91 8.34 -2.17
CA LEU A 157 -21.54 8.73 -2.54
C LEU A 157 -20.90 9.69 -1.53
N TRP A 158 -21.67 10.64 -0.99
CA TRP A 158 -21.18 11.59 0.02
C TRP A 158 -20.78 10.91 1.33
N GLN A 159 -21.39 9.77 1.70
CA GLN A 159 -20.98 9.00 2.88
C GLN A 159 -19.61 8.35 2.68
N LEU A 160 -19.30 8.01 1.42
CA LEU A 160 -18.00 7.47 1.01
C LEU A 160 -17.01 8.54 0.59
N GLY A 161 -17.41 9.83 0.58
CA GLY A 161 -16.64 10.93 0.01
C GLY A 161 -16.32 10.78 -1.49
N ARG A 162 -17.07 9.95 -2.23
CA ARG A 162 -16.67 9.44 -3.53
C ARG A 162 -17.12 10.35 -4.69
N LYS A 163 -16.22 10.62 -5.63
CA LYS A 163 -16.48 11.34 -6.89
C LYS A 163 -16.64 10.38 -8.06
N GLU A 164 -17.76 10.48 -8.78
CA GLU A 164 -18.08 9.58 -9.90
C GLU A 164 -17.06 9.65 -11.04
N GLY A 165 -16.58 10.85 -11.37
CA GLY A 165 -15.56 11.05 -12.41
C GLY A 165 -14.25 10.35 -12.08
N LEU A 166 -13.75 10.52 -10.85
CA LEU A 166 -12.53 9.84 -10.38
C LEU A 166 -12.74 8.32 -10.35
N PHE A 167 -13.89 7.86 -9.86
CA PHE A 167 -14.20 6.43 -9.80
C PHE A 167 -14.25 5.79 -11.19
N SER A 168 -14.84 6.48 -12.17
CA SER A 168 -14.88 6.03 -13.56
C SER A 168 -13.48 5.84 -14.15
N GLN A 169 -12.50 6.68 -13.76
CA GLN A 169 -11.10 6.49 -14.17
C GLN A 169 -10.48 5.22 -13.58
N HIS A 170 -10.75 4.90 -12.31
CA HIS A 170 -10.32 3.62 -11.72
C HIS A 170 -10.94 2.42 -12.42
N VAL A 171 -12.24 2.48 -12.72
CA VAL A 171 -12.92 1.42 -13.49
C VAL A 171 -12.26 1.23 -14.86
N ALA A 172 -11.94 2.33 -15.57
CA ALA A 172 -11.28 2.26 -16.86
C ALA A 172 -9.87 1.64 -16.76
N ARG A 173 -9.05 2.04 -15.76
CA ARG A 173 -7.72 1.46 -15.53
C ARG A 173 -7.79 -0.03 -15.20
N LEU A 174 -8.72 -0.44 -14.33
CA LEU A 174 -8.90 -1.85 -13.98
C LEU A 174 -9.33 -2.68 -15.20
N ARG A 175 -10.22 -2.14 -16.04
CA ARG A 175 -10.61 -2.82 -17.30
C ARG A 175 -9.42 -2.99 -18.24
N ALA A 176 -8.65 -1.92 -18.48
CA ALA A 176 -7.49 -1.96 -19.34
C ALA A 176 -6.42 -2.96 -18.84
N ASP A 177 -6.18 -3.03 -17.53
CA ASP A 177 -5.30 -4.06 -16.96
C ASP A 177 -5.85 -5.47 -17.18
N GLN A 178 -7.13 -5.71 -16.91
CA GLN A 178 -7.72 -7.04 -17.04
C GLN A 178 -7.84 -7.51 -18.50
N GLU A 179 -8.04 -6.60 -19.45
CA GLU A 179 -7.99 -6.91 -20.88
C GLU A 179 -6.58 -7.39 -21.30
N LYS A 180 -5.53 -6.82 -20.72
CA LYS A 180 -4.14 -7.16 -21.05
C LYS A 180 -3.60 -8.36 -20.26
N ASN A 181 -3.92 -8.42 -18.97
CA ASN A 181 -3.26 -9.28 -17.99
C ASN A 181 -4.21 -10.17 -17.17
N GLY A 182 -5.53 -9.98 -17.32
CA GLY A 182 -6.54 -10.62 -16.49
C GLY A 182 -6.64 -12.14 -16.71
N THR A 183 -6.97 -12.86 -15.66
CA THR A 183 -7.21 -14.31 -15.70
C THR A 183 -8.36 -14.67 -14.76
N GLY A 184 -9.10 -15.73 -15.11
CA GLY A 184 -10.24 -16.19 -14.33
C GLY A 184 -11.42 -15.21 -14.38
N VAL A 185 -12.09 -15.03 -13.25
CA VAL A 185 -13.26 -14.15 -13.13
C VAL A 185 -12.83 -12.67 -13.06
N PRO A 186 -13.41 -11.79 -13.89
CA PRO A 186 -13.13 -10.36 -13.81
C PRO A 186 -13.50 -9.76 -12.44
N VAL A 187 -12.61 -8.93 -11.93
CA VAL A 187 -12.82 -8.06 -10.78
C VAL A 187 -13.62 -6.83 -11.21
N THR A 188 -14.59 -6.43 -10.37
CA THR A 188 -15.41 -5.25 -10.57
C THR A 188 -15.29 -4.27 -9.41
N LEU A 189 -15.23 -2.98 -9.75
CA LEU A 189 -15.34 -1.89 -8.78
C LEU A 189 -16.81 -1.41 -8.69
N HIS A 190 -17.33 -1.32 -7.48
CA HIS A 190 -18.69 -0.93 -7.15
C HIS A 190 -18.72 0.46 -6.52
N LEU A 191 -19.30 1.41 -7.25
CA LEU A 191 -19.34 2.83 -6.89
C LEU A 191 -19.97 3.09 -5.51
N ARG A 192 -20.89 2.23 -5.06
CA ARG A 192 -21.63 2.42 -3.80
C ARG A 192 -21.17 1.53 -2.65
N ARG A 193 -20.16 0.68 -2.86
CA ARG A 193 -19.65 -0.22 -1.81
C ARG A 193 -18.34 0.29 -1.24
N ASP A 194 -18.13 -0.05 0.02
CA ASP A 194 -16.84 0.08 0.67
C ASP A 194 -15.86 -0.96 0.16
N TYR A 195 -14.59 -0.65 0.33
CA TYR A 195 -13.49 -1.59 0.17
C TYR A 195 -12.61 -1.53 1.39
N ILE A 196 -12.41 -2.69 2.01
CA ILE A 196 -11.68 -2.82 3.25
C ILE A 196 -10.50 -3.74 3.00
N MET A 197 -9.32 -3.18 3.12
CA MET A 197 -8.06 -3.84 2.87
C MET A 197 -7.51 -4.42 4.17
N PHE A 198 -7.05 -5.65 4.07
CA PHE A 198 -6.51 -6.44 5.16
C PHE A 198 -5.03 -6.67 4.92
N PHE A 199 -4.18 -6.17 5.81
CA PHE A 199 -2.73 -6.33 5.70
C PHE A 199 -2.14 -7.02 6.93
N GLN A 200 -0.94 -7.59 6.74
CA GLN A 200 -0.13 -8.03 7.87
C GLN A 200 0.43 -6.82 8.63
N TRP A 201 0.39 -6.87 9.98
CA TRP A 201 1.08 -5.89 10.82
C TRP A 201 2.60 -5.97 10.66
N VAL A 202 3.23 -4.80 10.53
CA VAL A 202 4.69 -4.64 10.56
C VAL A 202 5.07 -4.27 11.98
N LYS A 203 5.82 -5.14 12.67
CA LYS A 203 6.32 -4.85 14.01
C LYS A 203 7.51 -3.89 13.94
N GLY A 204 7.43 -2.81 14.70
CA GLY A 204 8.46 -1.78 14.85
C GLY A 204 7.84 -0.49 15.38
N LEU A 205 8.64 0.57 15.37
CA LEU A 205 8.25 1.95 15.63
C LEU A 205 8.46 2.77 14.36
N ASP A 206 7.71 3.86 14.20
CA ASP A 206 7.97 4.76 13.09
C ASP A 206 9.25 5.59 13.30
N ALA A 207 9.85 6.07 12.21
CA ALA A 207 11.13 6.75 12.27
C ALA A 207 11.09 8.05 13.10
N VAL A 208 9.93 8.72 13.19
CA VAL A 208 9.77 9.93 14.02
C VAL A 208 9.70 9.54 15.50
N GLU A 209 9.00 8.46 15.84
CA GLU A 209 9.02 7.90 17.20
C GLU A 209 10.45 7.55 17.62
N LEU A 210 11.21 6.86 16.77
CA LEU A 210 12.60 6.48 17.07
C LEU A 210 13.53 7.69 17.23
N TYR A 211 13.32 8.74 16.44
CA TYR A 211 14.03 10.01 16.61
C TYR A 211 13.70 10.67 17.95
N ASN A 212 12.41 10.75 18.30
CA ASN A 212 11.97 11.35 19.56
C ASN A 212 12.47 10.56 20.79
N ASP A 213 12.57 9.24 20.67
CA ASP A 213 13.07 8.35 21.71
C ASP A 213 14.62 8.30 21.77
N GLY A 214 15.31 9.03 20.89
CA GLY A 214 16.78 9.14 20.87
C GLY A 214 17.52 7.97 20.21
N PHE A 215 16.81 7.08 19.52
CA PHE A 215 17.42 5.98 18.75
C PHE A 215 17.93 6.40 17.37
N LEU A 216 17.44 7.52 16.84
CA LEU A 216 17.91 8.12 15.59
C LEU A 216 18.36 9.56 15.86
N THR A 217 19.47 9.97 15.26
CA THR A 217 19.83 11.39 15.15
C THR A 217 18.99 12.07 14.06
N ALA A 218 19.03 13.41 14.00
CA ALA A 218 18.39 14.15 12.91
C ALA A 218 19.02 13.82 11.55
N GLU A 219 20.33 13.57 11.52
CA GLU A 219 21.06 13.14 10.33
C GLU A 219 20.61 11.74 9.89
N ASP A 220 20.46 10.80 10.83
CA ASP A 220 19.95 9.46 10.53
C ASP A 220 18.55 9.50 9.92
N LEU A 221 17.66 10.30 10.50
CA LEU A 221 16.29 10.46 10.02
C LEU A 221 16.25 11.02 8.59
N GLN A 222 17.08 12.04 8.32
CA GLN A 222 17.20 12.65 6.99
C GLN A 222 17.80 11.66 5.97
N ASN A 223 18.85 10.94 6.35
CA ASN A 223 19.49 9.93 5.49
C ASN A 223 18.54 8.79 5.16
N LEU A 224 17.78 8.31 6.16
CA LEU A 224 16.74 7.31 5.97
C LEU A 224 15.63 7.80 5.03
N TYR A 225 15.16 9.03 5.22
CA TYR A 225 14.13 9.61 4.36
C TYR A 225 14.63 9.75 2.91
N ASN A 226 15.83 10.28 2.71
CA ASN A 226 16.45 10.40 1.38
C ASN A 226 16.65 9.04 0.72
N LYS A 227 17.19 8.06 1.46
CA LYS A 227 17.36 6.69 0.99
C LYS A 227 16.02 6.09 0.54
N SER A 228 14.96 6.23 1.34
CA SER A 228 13.66 5.65 0.99
C SER A 228 13.05 6.26 -0.28
N ASN A 229 13.29 7.56 -0.54
CA ASN A 229 12.91 8.19 -1.80
C ASN A 229 13.72 7.65 -2.98
N LEU A 230 15.04 7.47 -2.82
CA LEU A 230 15.89 6.87 -3.85
C LEU A 230 15.50 5.43 -4.15
N ASP A 231 15.21 4.63 -3.12
CA ASP A 231 14.74 3.25 -3.28
C ASP A 231 13.42 3.23 -4.08
N LEU A 232 12.43 4.08 -3.73
CA LEU A 232 11.18 4.19 -4.50
C LEU A 232 11.43 4.57 -5.96
N ARG A 233 12.36 5.52 -6.19
CA ARG A 233 12.72 5.98 -7.54
C ARG A 233 13.42 4.93 -8.37
N ALA A 234 14.28 4.10 -7.77
CA ALA A 234 14.83 2.94 -8.44
C ALA A 234 13.72 2.01 -8.94
N HIS A 235 12.54 2.01 -8.29
CA HIS A 235 11.36 1.29 -8.74
C HIS A 235 10.45 2.05 -9.72
N ASN A 236 10.85 3.21 -10.23
CA ASN A 236 9.99 4.12 -11.02
C ASN A 236 8.69 4.46 -10.28
N LEU A 237 8.76 4.52 -8.95
CA LEU A 237 7.63 4.75 -8.07
C LEU A 237 7.92 5.95 -7.16
N VAL A 238 6.84 6.53 -6.65
CA VAL A 238 6.88 7.62 -5.66
C VAL A 238 5.66 7.53 -4.76
N VAL A 239 5.80 7.90 -3.49
CA VAL A 239 4.65 8.18 -2.62
C VAL A 239 4.48 9.69 -2.57
N LEU A 240 3.37 10.24 -3.05
CA LEU A 240 3.22 11.69 -3.15
C LEU A 240 3.09 12.40 -1.79
N ASP A 241 2.61 11.69 -0.76
CA ASP A 241 2.60 12.16 0.63
C ASP A 241 3.68 11.44 1.46
N HIS A 242 4.86 11.21 0.89
CA HIS A 242 5.93 10.48 1.59
C HIS A 242 6.42 11.26 2.80
N LYS A 243 6.50 10.60 3.97
CA LYS A 243 6.90 11.22 5.24
C LYS A 243 7.74 10.23 6.05
N PRO A 244 8.65 10.70 6.92
CA PRO A 244 9.43 9.80 7.78
C PRO A 244 8.58 8.88 8.65
N ARG A 245 7.40 9.34 9.12
CA ARG A 245 6.42 8.52 9.86
C ARG A 245 5.84 7.33 9.08
N HIS A 246 6.06 7.26 7.76
CA HIS A 246 5.65 6.13 6.93
C HIS A 246 6.71 5.02 6.87
N LEU A 247 7.84 5.20 7.56
CA LEU A 247 8.95 4.26 7.63
C LEU A 247 8.98 3.60 9.01
N ILE A 248 8.76 2.29 9.05
CA ILE A 248 8.84 1.50 10.28
C ILE A 248 10.19 0.80 10.36
N LEU A 249 10.87 0.96 11.49
CA LEU A 249 12.10 0.23 11.82
C LEU A 249 11.89 -0.60 13.08
N ARG A 250 12.66 -1.67 13.22
CA ARG A 250 12.55 -2.57 14.38
C ARG A 250 13.79 -2.43 15.27
N PRO A 251 13.65 -1.87 16.48
CA PRO A 251 14.71 -2.02 17.48
C PRO A 251 14.75 -3.47 17.98
N LEU A 252 15.94 -4.07 18.09
CA LEU A 252 16.15 -5.32 18.83
C LEU A 252 16.37 -5.02 20.32
N ARG A 253 16.23 -6.06 21.17
CA ARG A 253 16.32 -5.99 22.64
C ARG A 253 17.60 -5.34 23.20
N ASN A 254 18.67 -5.25 22.39
CA ASN A 254 19.96 -4.68 22.78
C ASN A 254 20.26 -3.33 22.09
N GLY A 255 19.25 -2.71 21.48
CA GLY A 255 19.28 -1.32 21.06
C GLY A 255 19.53 -1.03 19.58
N ILE A 256 20.29 -1.85 18.83
CA ILE A 256 20.73 -1.40 17.49
C ILE A 256 20.88 -2.56 16.49
N GLU A 257 19.77 -3.02 15.91
CA GLU A 257 19.79 -3.42 14.50
C GLU A 257 18.67 -2.66 13.80
N LEU A 258 18.85 -1.35 13.71
CA LEU A 258 18.15 -0.54 12.72
C LEU A 258 18.77 -0.77 11.33
N LEU A 259 19.91 -1.47 11.25
CA LEU A 259 20.73 -1.59 10.06
C LEU A 259 20.52 -2.94 9.34
N ALA A 260 20.50 -2.89 8.02
CA ALA A 260 20.72 -3.99 7.10
C ALA A 260 22.17 -4.48 7.17
N ARG A 261 22.43 -5.61 6.50
CA ARG A 261 23.76 -6.28 6.50
C ARG A 261 24.88 -5.41 5.91
N ASP A 262 24.54 -4.40 5.14
CA ASP A 262 25.45 -3.44 4.52
C ASP A 262 25.68 -2.18 5.37
N GLY A 263 25.12 -2.13 6.59
CA GLY A 263 25.23 -0.97 7.48
C GLY A 263 24.27 0.17 7.16
N THR A 264 23.32 0.00 6.22
CA THR A 264 22.27 1.00 5.93
C THR A 264 21.00 0.72 6.75
N PHE A 265 20.09 1.67 6.95
CA PHE A 265 18.85 1.40 7.68
C PHE A 265 17.90 0.42 6.95
N ASP A 266 17.45 -0.63 7.66
CA ASP A 266 16.43 -1.56 7.19
C ASP A 266 15.05 -1.08 7.66
N TYR A 267 14.19 -0.71 6.71
CA TYR A 267 12.88 -0.14 6.98
C TYR A 267 11.77 -0.89 6.24
N ALA A 268 10.55 -0.71 6.72
CA ALA A 268 9.34 -1.08 6.00
C ALA A 268 8.47 0.15 5.75
N LEU A 269 8.09 0.36 4.49
CA LEU A 269 7.12 1.39 4.10
C LEU A 269 5.71 0.93 4.49
N ILE A 270 4.86 1.81 5.03
CA ILE A 270 3.54 1.43 5.56
C ILE A 270 2.33 2.22 5.05
N ASP A 271 2.54 3.31 4.31
CA ASP A 271 1.46 4.07 3.66
C ASP A 271 1.70 4.14 2.15
N PHE A 272 0.64 3.84 1.39
CA PHE A 272 0.70 3.54 -0.04
C PHE A 272 -0.47 4.14 -0.83
N GLU A 273 -1.36 4.90 -0.17
CA GLU A 273 -2.60 5.36 -0.82
C GLU A 273 -2.33 6.29 -2.00
N LEU A 274 -1.17 6.95 -2.00
CA LEU A 274 -0.69 7.84 -3.05
C LEU A 274 0.63 7.35 -3.66
N LEU A 275 0.87 6.04 -3.62
CA LEU A 275 1.96 5.40 -4.35
C LEU A 275 1.63 5.43 -5.85
N LYS A 276 2.51 5.97 -6.69
CA LYS A 276 2.28 6.16 -8.12
C LYS A 276 3.50 5.77 -8.94
N HIS A 277 3.26 5.25 -10.14
CA HIS A 277 4.29 5.18 -11.17
C HIS A 277 4.70 6.57 -11.62
N VAL A 278 6.00 6.76 -11.80
CA VAL A 278 6.59 7.95 -12.39
C VAL A 278 7.10 7.57 -13.78
N PRO A 279 6.76 8.32 -14.84
CA PRO A 279 7.33 8.08 -16.17
C PRO A 279 8.86 8.15 -16.14
N THR A 280 9.52 7.19 -16.79
CA THR A 280 10.99 7.08 -16.87
C THR A 280 11.64 8.14 -17.75
N ASP A 281 10.87 8.84 -18.59
CA ASP A 281 11.39 9.72 -19.65
C ASP A 281 11.70 11.14 -19.17
N LEU A 282 11.83 11.35 -17.86
CA LEU A 282 12.26 12.65 -17.35
C LEU A 282 13.76 12.78 -17.57
N PRO A 283 14.25 13.81 -18.29
CA PRO A 283 15.67 14.10 -18.29
C PRO A 283 16.08 14.36 -16.84
N ASP A 284 17.15 13.71 -16.40
CA ASP A 284 17.80 13.99 -15.13
C ASP A 284 18.03 15.50 -15.03
N LYS A 285 17.34 16.17 -14.10
CA LYS A 285 17.61 17.58 -13.78
C LYS A 285 18.97 17.78 -13.09
N ALA A 286 19.88 16.81 -13.22
CA ALA A 286 21.27 16.90 -12.76
C ALA A 286 22.23 17.49 -13.81
N SER A 287 21.78 17.83 -15.02
CA SER A 287 22.64 18.36 -16.10
C SER A 287 22.29 19.77 -16.58
N THR A 288 21.67 20.62 -15.75
CA THR A 288 21.44 22.04 -16.10
C THR A 288 22.37 23.00 -15.35
N LYS A 289 23.67 22.71 -15.40
CA LYS A 289 24.73 23.70 -15.07
C LYS A 289 25.68 24.04 -16.23
N GLU A 290 25.45 23.52 -17.45
CA GLU A 290 26.33 23.73 -18.60
C GLU A 290 25.73 24.57 -19.74
N LEU A 291 24.76 25.46 -19.45
CA LEU A 291 24.25 26.43 -20.43
C LEU A 291 24.36 27.90 -19.96
N ALA A 292 25.16 28.17 -18.92
CA ALA A 292 25.45 29.53 -18.45
C ALA A 292 26.88 30.02 -18.79
N SER A 293 27.65 29.28 -19.61
CA SER A 293 29.01 29.67 -20.00
C SER A 293 29.26 29.73 -21.52
N ALA A 294 28.20 29.74 -22.33
CA ALA A 294 28.29 30.00 -23.77
C ALA A 294 27.43 31.24 -24.11
N GLY A 295 27.93 32.40 -23.70
CA GLY A 295 27.28 33.69 -23.86
C GLY A 295 28.09 34.81 -23.23
N ALA A 296 29.36 34.89 -23.61
CA ALA A 296 30.22 36.05 -23.44
C ALA A 296 30.84 36.37 -24.81
#